data_AF-A0A7V3ZWQ0-F1
#
_entry.id   AF-A0A7V3ZWQ0-F1
#
_cell.length_a   1.000
_cell.length_b   1.000
_cell.length_c   1.000
_cell.angle_alpha   90.00
_cell.angle_beta   90.00
_cell.angle_gamma   90.00
#
_symmetry.space_group_name_H-M   'P 1'
#
loop_
_entity.id
_entity.type
_entity.pdbx_description
1 polymer ?
#
loop_
_entity_poly.entity_id
_entity_poly.type
_entity_poly.pdbx_seq_one_letter_code
_entity_poly.pdbx_strand_id
1 'polypeptide(L)' 'MKERVIYGKYGPEYIVRYDNKSAVVYHIKDGYIGAVNATGAVVDKHGNFLGWNDIWEGVSQIIANHAAKKSSSW' A
#
# COMPACT_ATOMS: atom_id res chain seq x y z
N MET A 1 5.96 15.98 -2.11
CA MET A 1 5.57 14.57 -2.23
C MET A 1 6.64 13.85 -3.03
N LYS A 2 7.12 12.70 -2.55
CA LYS A 2 8.14 11.86 -3.19
C LYS A 2 7.47 10.61 -3.77
N GLU A 3 8.14 9.96 -4.72
CA GLU A 3 7.68 8.70 -5.30
C GLU A 3 8.78 7.64 -5.14
N ARG A 4 8.37 6.41 -4.82
CA ARG A 4 9.23 5.22 -4.77
C ARG A 4 8.56 4.08 -5.52
N VAL A 5 9.32 3.44 -6.42
CA VAL A 5 8.89 2.24 -7.12
C VAL A 5 9.37 1.01 -6.36
N ILE A 6 8.47 0.04 -6.16
CA ILE A 6 8.79 -1.27 -5.59
C ILE A 6 8.74 -2.28 -6.74
N TYR A 7 9.83 -3.03 -6.87
CA TYR A 7 10.00 -4.04 -7.92
C TYR A 7 9.64 -5.42 -7.39
N GLY A 8 8.80 -6.13 -8.13
CA GLY A 8 8.56 -7.56 -7.96
C GLY A 8 9.43 -8.39 -8.89
N LYS A 9 9.11 -9.68 -9.00
CA LYS A 9 9.85 -10.66 -9.81
C LYS A 9 9.96 -10.28 -11.29
N TYR A 10 8.96 -9.60 -11.84
CA TYR A 10 8.83 -9.32 -13.27
C TYR A 10 8.99 -7.83 -13.62
N GLY A 11 9.57 -7.04 -12.71
CA GLY A 11 9.75 -5.59 -12.89
C GLY A 11 8.95 -4.78 -11.88
N PRO A 12 8.66 -3.49 -12.19
CA PRO A 12 7.85 -2.64 -11.33
C PRO A 12 6.50 -3.31 -10.99
N GLU A 13 6.12 -3.27 -9.72
CA GLU A 13 4.85 -3.85 -9.26
C GLU A 13 4.01 -2.84 -8.47
N TYR A 14 4.66 -1.99 -7.65
CA TYR A 14 3.99 -0.96 -6.88
C TYR A 14 4.64 0.41 -7.03
N ILE A 15 3.81 1.45 -6.89
CA ILE A 15 4.23 2.84 -6.79
C ILE A 15 3.74 3.36 -5.44
N VAL A 16 4.66 3.92 -4.65
CA VAL A 16 4.36 4.54 -3.37
C VAL A 16 4.61 6.03 -3.49
N ARG A 17 3.56 6.83 -3.29
CA ARG A 17 3.68 8.29 -3.16
C ARG A 17 3.62 8.66 -1.69
N TYR A 18 4.64 9.33 -1.20
CA TYR A 18 4.78 9.55 0.25
C TYR A 18 5.33 10.95 0.56
N ASP A 19 5.06 11.39 1.78
CA ASP A 19 5.73 12.52 2.41
C ASP A 19 6.27 12.09 3.78
N ASN A 20 6.53 13.05 4.66
CA ASN A 20 7.11 12.75 5.97
C ASN A 20 6.11 12.14 6.96
N LYS A 21 4.81 12.11 6.64
CA LYS A 21 3.75 11.67 7.55
C LYS A 21 2.80 10.64 6.94
N SER A 22 2.72 10.56 5.62
CA SER A 22 1.72 9.76 4.93
C SER A 22 2.28 9.05 3.70
N ALA A 23 1.59 8.00 3.27
CA ALA A 23 1.86 7.31 2.02
C ALA A 23 0.58 6.80 1.36
N VAL A 24 0.59 6.77 0.03
CA VAL A 24 -0.46 6.19 -0.81
C VAL A 24 0.19 5.13 -1.68
N VAL A 25 -0.39 3.94 -1.69
CA VAL A 25 0.16 2.77 -2.39
C VAL A 25 -0.72 2.43 -3.58
N TYR A 26 -0.08 2.27 -4.73
CA TYR A 26 -0.69 1.84 -5.97
C TYR A 26 -0.06 0.53 -6.43
N HIS A 27 -0.86 -0.43 -6.83
CA HIS A 27 -0.42 -1.55 -7.65
C HIS A 27 -0.53 -1.17 -9.12
N ILE A 28 0.49 -1.45 -9.93
CA ILE A 28 0.56 -0.93 -11.31
C ILE A 28 -0.61 -1.38 -12.19
N LYS A 29 -1.19 -2.55 -11.93
CA LYS A 29 -2.35 -3.05 -12.70
C LYS A 29 -3.70 -2.73 -12.07
N ASP A 30 -3.78 -2.63 -10.75
CA ASP A 30 -5.07 -2.49 -10.05
C ASP A 30 -5.34 -1.05 -9.58
N GLY A 31 -4.38 -0.15 -9.78
CA GLY A 31 -4.47 1.23 -9.32
C GLY A 31 -4.28 1.33 -7.80
N TYR A 32 -5.08 2.18 -7.17
CA TYR A 32 -5.01 2.45 -5.73
C TYR A 32 -5.36 1.20 -4.90
N ILE A 33 -4.51 0.85 -3.94
CA ILE A 33 -4.72 -0.32 -3.07
C ILE A 33 -4.79 -0.01 -1.57
N GLY A 34 -4.35 1.17 -1.14
CA GLY A 34 -4.45 1.60 0.26
C GLY A 34 -3.57 2.79 0.59
N ALA A 35 -3.68 3.28 1.83
CA ALA A 35 -2.92 4.42 2.32
C ALA A 35 -2.57 4.32 3.80
N VAL A 36 -1.50 5.02 4.19
CA VAL A 36 -1.13 5.34 5.57
C VAL A 36 -1.35 6.84 5.76
N ASN A 37 -2.20 7.23 6.71
CA ASN A 37 -2.48 8.64 6.98
C ASN A 37 -1.45 9.25 7.95
N ALA A 38 -1.56 10.56 8.18
CA ALA A 38 -0.65 11.30 9.06
C ALA A 38 -0.64 10.87 10.54
N THR A 39 -1.64 10.08 10.96
CA THR A 39 -1.73 9.52 12.31
C THR A 39 -1.13 8.11 12.40
N GLY A 40 -0.69 7.53 11.27
CA GLY A 40 -0.20 6.15 11.17
C GLY A 40 -1.30 5.12 10.94
N ALA A 41 -2.56 5.53 10.71
CA ALA A 41 -3.64 4.60 10.41
C ALA A 41 -3.46 4.05 8.99
N VAL A 42 -3.46 2.73 8.89
CA VAL A 42 -3.34 1.98 7.65
C VAL A 42 -4.73 1.54 7.20
N VAL A 43 -5.11 1.88 5.97
CA VAL A 43 -6.40 1.52 5.39
C VAL A 43 -6.23 0.89 4.01
N ASP A 44 -7.11 -0.05 3.66
CA ASP A 44 -7.20 -0.58 2.31
C ASP A 44 -7.96 0.35 1.36
N LYS A 45 -8.03 -0.02 0.07
CA LYS A 45 -8.71 0.78 -0.96
C LYS A 45 -10.20 1.04 -0.73
N HIS A 46 -10.84 0.30 0.17
CA HIS A 46 -12.25 0.47 0.53
C HIS A 46 -12.42 1.25 1.83
N GLY A 47 -11.32 1.70 2.44
CA GLY A 47 -11.34 2.38 3.73
C GLY A 47 -11.40 1.43 4.93
N ASN A 48 -11.23 0.11 4.74
CA ASN A 48 -11.18 -0.80 5.87
C ASN A 48 -9.88 -0.59 6.64
N PHE A 49 -9.99 -0.46 7.96
CA PHE A 49 -8.85 -0.30 8.84
C PHE A 49 -8.04 -1.60 8.95
N LEU A 50 -6.74 -1.51 8.73
CA LEU A 50 -5.79 -2.63 8.78
C LEU A 50 -4.89 -2.58 10.03
N GLY A 51 -4.67 -1.40 10.62
CA GLY A 51 -3.82 -1.25 11.80
C GLY A 51 -3.18 0.13 11.93
N TRP A 52 -2.32 0.27 12.95
CA TRP A 52 -1.49 1.44 13.19
C TRP A 52 -0.04 1.06 12.95
N ASN A 53 0.63 1.76 12.02
CA ASN A 53 2.02 1.49 11.69
C ASN A 53 2.73 2.78 11.27
N ASP A 54 4.06 2.74 11.25
CA ASP A 54 4.82 3.76 10.52
C ASP A 54 4.54 3.66 9.01
N ILE A 55 5.10 4.60 8.25
CA ILE A 55 4.85 4.67 6.80
C ILE A 55 5.24 3.37 6.08
N TRP A 56 6.41 2.80 6.35
CA TRP A 56 6.94 1.70 5.54
C TRP A 56 6.43 0.33 6.00
N GLU A 57 6.19 0.17 7.29
CA GLU A 57 5.45 -0.97 7.84
C GLU A 57 4.02 -0.97 7.31
N GLY A 58 3.35 0.19 7.31
CA GLY A 58 2.00 0.33 6.78
C GLY A 58 1.91 0.07 5.27
N VAL A 59 2.87 0.57 4.48
CA VAL A 59 3.00 0.24 3.05
C VAL A 59 3.10 -1.28 2.85
N SER A 60 3.93 -1.96 3.64
CA SER A 60 4.09 -3.41 3.56
C SER A 60 2.80 -4.16 3.90
N GLN A 61 2.09 -3.69 4.93
CA GLN A 61 0.80 -4.25 5.34
C GLN A 61 -0.28 -4.11 4.25
N ILE A 62 -0.34 -2.95 3.58
CA ILE A 62 -1.26 -2.70 2.46
C ILE A 62 -1.00 -3.69 1.32
N ILE A 63 0.27 -3.86 0.94
CA ILE A 63 0.68 -4.79 -0.12
C ILE A 63 0.31 -6.23 0.25
N ALA A 64 0.59 -6.66 1.49
CA ALA A 64 0.25 -8.00 1.96
C ALA A 64 -1.27 -8.25 1.94
N ASN A 65 -2.07 -7.29 2.41
CA ASN A 65 -3.53 -7.39 2.39
C ASN A 65 -4.09 -7.49 0.96
N HIS A 66 -3.55 -6.70 0.02
CA HIS A 66 -3.93 -6.78 -1.39
C HIS A 66 -3.60 -8.15 -2.01
N ALA A 67 -2.39 -8.67 -1.74
CA ALA A 67 -1.97 -9.98 -2.22
C ALA A 67 -2.83 -11.12 -1.67
N ALA A 68 -3.16 -11.09 -0.37
CA ALA A 68 -4.01 -12.11 0.28
C ALA A 68 -5.46 -12.11 -0.24
N LYS A 69 -6.02 -10.94 -0.54
CA LYS A 69 -7.36 -10.83 -1.13
C LYS A 69 -7.40 -11.35 -2.57
N LYS A 70 -6.31 -11.19 -3.34
CA LYS A 70 -6.20 -11.78 -4.68
C LYS A 70 -6.12 -13.30 -4.66
N SER A 71 -5.42 -13.90 -3.69
CA SER A 71 -5.30 -15.37 -3.61
C SER A 71 -6.56 -16.07 -3.10
N SER A 72 -7.50 -15.33 -2.51
CA SER A 72 -8.75 -15.87 -1.96
C SER A 72 -9.91 -15.93 -2.96
N SER A 73 -9.73 -15.43 -4.19
CA SER A 73 -10.74 -15.46 -5.24
C SER A 73 -10.54 -16.71 -6.12
N TRP A 74 -10.95 -17.87 -5.61
CA TRP A 74 -11.05 -19.14 -6.36
C TRP A 74 -12.49 -19.38 -6.83
#